data_AF-A0A957C606-F1
#
_entry.id   AF-A0A957C606-F1
#
_cell.length_a   1.000
_cell.length_b   1.000
_cell.length_c   1.000
_cell.angle_alpha   90.00
_cell.angle_beta   90.00
_cell.angle_gamma   90.00
#
_symmetry.space_group_name_H-M   'P 1'
#
loop_
_entity.id
_entity.type
_entity.pdbx_description
1 polymer ?
#
loop_
_entity_poly.entity_id
_entity_poly.type
_entity_poly.pdbx_seq_one_letter_code
_entity_poly.pdbx_strand_id
1 'polypeptide(L)'
;MNATYTAQQWRRYTMRVFVYVALLLMTAIFLIPVYIVVVTALKAPADINLATTWQFPAQPYWQSFREVMEEFGPRFWNSVQLVFWATLLSSILGSMNGYVFSKWRLPGNNIIFPLVLFGMFIPYQAILIPLFEFMRDIGLYGGIPGLVLIHVVYGLPITT
;
A
#
# COMPACT_ATOMS: atom_id res chain seq x y z
N MET A 1 33.57 39.92 -9.65
CA MET A 1 32.35 39.10 -9.82
C MET A 1 32.51 37.63 -9.38
N ASN A 2 33.60 37.19 -8.73
CA ASN A 2 33.89 35.74 -8.56
C ASN A 2 33.72 35.16 -7.13
N ALA A 3 33.63 35.99 -6.08
CA ALA A 3 33.63 35.51 -4.69
C ALA A 3 32.24 35.07 -4.16
N THR A 4 31.16 35.61 -4.72
CA THR A 4 29.79 35.25 -4.34
C THR A 4 29.36 33.89 -4.89
N TYR A 5 29.86 33.50 -6.07
CA TYR A 5 29.57 32.20 -6.67
C TYR A 5 30.22 31.04 -5.91
N THR A 6 31.45 31.20 -5.41
CA THR A 6 32.15 30.14 -4.66
C THR A 6 31.52 29.90 -3.29
N ALA A 7 31.20 30.95 -2.53
CA ALA A 7 30.52 30.82 -1.23
C ALA A 7 29.13 30.16 -1.35
N GLN A 8 28.39 30.46 -2.42
CA GLN A 8 27.13 29.78 -2.73
C GLN A 8 27.32 28.31 -3.11
N GLN A 9 28.41 27.95 -3.80
CA GLN A 9 28.75 26.56 -4.13
C GLN A 9 29.11 25.73 -2.88
N TRP A 10 29.91 26.28 -1.96
CA TRP A 10 30.26 25.62 -0.69
C TRP A 10 29.04 25.42 0.22
N ARG A 11 28.12 26.39 0.29
CA ARG A 11 26.85 26.25 1.01
C ARG A 11 25.96 25.15 0.41
N ARG A 12 25.94 25.02 -0.92
CA ARG A 12 25.19 23.95 -1.60
C ARG A 12 25.80 22.57 -1.36
N TYR A 13 27.12 22.45 -1.33
CA TYR A 13 27.80 21.18 -1.08
C TYR A 13 27.60 20.69 0.35
N THR A 14 27.82 21.56 1.34
CA THR A 14 27.59 21.26 2.76
C THR A 14 26.13 20.91 3.04
N MET A 15 25.17 21.64 2.47
CA MET A 15 23.75 21.31 2.58
C MET A 15 23.41 19.95 1.97
N ARG A 16 23.99 19.60 0.81
CA ARG A 16 23.79 18.28 0.19
C ARG A 16 24.34 17.16 1.06
N VAL A 17 25.54 17.33 1.63
CA VAL A 17 26.12 16.35 2.57
C VAL A 17 25.20 16.15 3.77
N PHE A 18 24.73 17.24 4.38
CA PHE A 18 23.78 17.16 5.50
C PHE A 18 22.48 16.44 5.11
N VAL A 19 21.90 16.76 3.96
CA VAL A 19 20.70 16.09 3.44
C VAL A 19 20.96 14.59 3.22
N TYR A 20 22.09 14.20 2.61
CA TYR A 20 22.39 12.78 2.40
C TYR A 20 22.63 12.02 3.70
N VAL A 21 23.32 12.62 4.67
CA VAL A 21 23.50 12.02 6.00
C VAL A 21 22.15 11.85 6.70
N ALA A 22 21.29 12.87 6.65
CA ALA A 22 19.94 12.78 7.22
C ALA A 22 19.10 11.70 6.52
N LEU A 23 19.13 11.64 5.19
CA LEU A 23 18.44 10.59 4.42
C LEU A 23 18.94 9.19 4.78
N LEU A 24 20.25 8.99 4.89
CA LEU A 24 20.84 7.70 5.24
C LEU A 24 20.43 7.27 6.66
N LEU A 25 20.46 8.19 7.62
CA LEU A 25 19.97 7.93 8.98
C LEU A 25 18.48 7.57 9.00
N MET A 26 17.64 8.30 8.25
CA MET A 26 16.22 7.96 8.14
C MET A 26 16.02 6.58 7.52
N THR A 27 16.71 6.28 6.40
CA THR A 27 16.67 4.95 5.78
C THR A 27 17.04 3.85 6.78
N ALA A 28 18.12 4.03 7.56
CA ALA A 28 18.51 3.06 8.56
C ALA A 28 17.42 2.83 9.61
N ILE A 29 16.79 3.90 10.11
CA ILE A 29 15.69 3.82 11.08
C ILE A 29 14.48 3.09 10.49
N PHE A 30 14.08 3.41 9.25
CA PHE A 30 12.95 2.75 8.57
C PHE A 30 13.21 1.28 8.24
N LEU A 31 14.48 0.89 8.08
CA LEU A 31 14.87 -0.51 7.83
C LEU A 31 14.93 -1.38 9.09
N ILE A 32 14.94 -0.81 10.30
CA ILE A 32 14.92 -1.57 11.56
C ILE A 32 13.78 -2.61 11.62
N PRO A 33 12.50 -2.26 11.42
CA PRO A 33 11.42 -3.25 11.48
C PRO A 33 11.55 -4.31 10.38
N VAL A 34 12.00 -3.93 9.19
CA VAL A 34 12.25 -4.87 8.08
C VAL A 34 13.33 -5.87 8.47
N TYR A 35 14.43 -5.39 9.05
CA TYR A 35 15.51 -6.24 9.56
C TYR A 35 14.99 -7.25 10.59
N ILE A 36 14.22 -6.79 11.58
CA ILE A 36 13.67 -7.66 12.63
C ILE A 36 12.76 -8.74 12.04
N VAL A 37 11.91 -8.39 11.07
CA VAL A 37 11.03 -9.36 10.38
C VAL A 37 11.84 -10.40 9.62
N VAL A 38 12.86 -9.97 8.86
CA VAL A 38 13.72 -10.89 8.08
C VAL A 38 14.50 -11.83 9.00
N VAL A 39 15.11 -11.30 10.06
CA VAL A 39 15.87 -12.10 11.02
C VAL A 39 14.98 -13.08 11.77
N THR A 40 13.79 -12.65 12.18
CA THR A 40 12.80 -13.51 12.86
C THR A 40 12.26 -14.60 11.93
N ALA A 41 12.02 -14.28 10.66
CA ALA A 41 11.53 -15.25 9.67
C ALA A 41 12.53 -16.38 9.38
N LEU A 42 13.83 -16.16 9.64
CA LEU A 42 14.89 -17.15 9.45
C LEU A 42 15.19 -17.97 10.72
N LYS A 43 14.54 -17.68 11.86
CA LYS A 43 14.75 -18.41 13.13
C LYS A 43 13.81 -19.59 13.28
N ALA A 44 14.27 -20.61 13.98
CA ALA A 44 13.37 -21.66 14.45
C ALA A 44 12.40 -21.08 15.49
N PRO A 45 11.14 -21.55 15.56
CA PRO A 45 10.14 -21.01 16.50
C PRO A 45 10.59 -20.99 17.96
N ALA A 46 11.41 -21.97 18.38
CA ALA A 46 11.96 -22.05 19.74
C ALA A 46 12.99 -20.94 20.06
N ASP A 47 13.62 -20.36 19.04
CA ASP A 47 14.67 -19.35 19.19
C ASP A 47 14.15 -17.92 19.12
N ILE A 48 12.83 -17.73 18.94
CA ILE A 48 12.19 -16.41 18.84
C ILE A 48 11.88 -15.90 20.25
N ASN A 49 12.76 -15.06 20.79
CA ASN A 49 12.56 -14.41 22.08
C ASN A 49 13.15 -12.98 22.12
N LEU A 50 12.88 -12.26 23.21
CA LEU A 50 13.33 -10.86 23.36
C LEU A 50 14.86 -10.71 23.39
N ALA A 51 15.57 -11.70 23.93
CA ALA A 51 17.03 -11.65 24.04
C ALA A 51 17.72 -11.89 22.68
N THR A 52 17.13 -12.72 21.82
CA THR A 52 17.67 -13.05 20.51
C THR A 52 17.16 -12.12 19.41
N THR A 53 16.23 -11.20 19.66
CA THR A 53 15.51 -10.42 18.61
C THR A 53 16.45 -9.78 17.58
N TRP A 54 17.55 -9.16 18.02
CA TRP A 54 18.54 -8.50 17.16
C TRP A 54 19.64 -9.42 16.63
N GLN A 55 19.69 -10.66 17.10
CA GLN A 55 20.74 -11.60 16.71
C GLN A 55 20.35 -12.30 15.42
N PHE A 56 21.26 -12.31 14.45
CA PHE A 56 21.11 -13.11 13.26
C PHE A 56 21.18 -14.60 13.61
N PRO A 57 20.31 -15.48 13.06
CA PRO A 57 20.34 -16.90 13.39
C PRO A 57 21.68 -17.53 12.99
N ALA A 58 22.20 -18.42 13.83
CA ALA A 58 23.43 -19.17 13.53
C ALA A 58 23.27 -20.08 12.30
N GLN A 59 22.06 -20.61 12.09
CA GLN A 59 21.67 -21.40 10.93
C GLN A 59 20.27 -20.98 10.47
N PRO A 60 20.07 -20.61 9.19
CA PRO A 60 18.74 -20.29 8.68
C PRO A 60 17.79 -21.50 8.74
N TYR A 61 16.59 -21.29 9.29
CA TYR A 61 15.56 -22.31 9.41
C TYR A 61 14.56 -22.25 8.24
N TRP A 62 14.89 -22.96 7.15
CA TRP A 62 14.09 -22.93 5.91
C TRP A 62 12.74 -23.64 6.00
N GLN A 63 12.55 -24.51 7.00
CA GLN A 63 11.34 -25.33 7.13
C GLN A 63 10.08 -24.48 7.32
N SER A 64 10.17 -23.37 8.07
CA SER A 64 9.04 -22.43 8.23
C SER A 64 8.53 -21.87 6.90
N PHE A 65 9.41 -21.64 5.91
CA PHE A 65 8.97 -21.17 4.59
C PHE A 65 8.24 -22.25 3.80
N ARG A 66 8.66 -23.51 3.92
CA ARG A 66 7.97 -24.63 3.27
C ARG A 66 6.57 -24.82 3.87
N GLU A 67 6.48 -24.87 5.19
CA GLU A 67 5.21 -25.01 5.92
C GLU A 67 4.23 -23.90 5.55
N VAL A 68 4.69 -22.64 5.54
CA VAL A 68 3.86 -21.50 5.14
C VAL A 68 3.46 -21.57 3.66
N MET A 69 4.36 -21.98 2.76
CA MET A 69 4.02 -22.07 1.33
C MET A 69 2.94 -23.13 1.07
N GLU A 70 2.98 -24.26 1.76
CA GLU A 70 1.99 -25.33 1.64
C GLU A 70 0.62 -24.92 2.22
N GLU A 71 0.61 -24.29 3.39
CA GLU A 71 -0.65 -23.92 4.06
C GLU A 71 -1.26 -22.61 3.53
N PHE A 72 -0.42 -21.59 3.30
CA PHE A 72 -0.85 -20.24 2.93
C PHE A 72 -0.70 -19.93 1.43
N GLY A 73 0.02 -20.73 0.65
CA GLY A 73 0.19 -20.52 -0.79
C GLY A 73 -1.13 -20.28 -1.54
N PRO A 74 -2.17 -21.12 -1.36
CA PRO A 74 -3.47 -20.88 -1.99
C PRO A 74 -4.15 -19.57 -1.54
N ARG A 75 -4.03 -19.21 -0.27
CA ARG A 75 -4.60 -17.95 0.29
C ARG A 75 -3.86 -16.72 -0.24
N PHE A 76 -2.55 -16.83 -0.42
CA PHE A 76 -1.73 -15.81 -1.06
C PHE A 76 -2.20 -15.58 -2.50
N TRP A 77 -2.49 -16.65 -3.24
CA TRP A 77 -3.01 -16.53 -4.60
C TRP A 77 -4.38 -15.83 -4.67
N ASN A 78 -5.29 -16.10 -3.72
CA ASN A 78 -6.55 -15.35 -3.62
C ASN A 78 -6.32 -13.84 -3.43
N SER A 79 -5.31 -13.46 -2.66
CA SER A 79 -4.93 -12.06 -2.45
C SER A 79 -4.36 -11.44 -3.72
N VAL A 80 -3.50 -12.16 -4.44
CA VAL A 80 -2.96 -11.73 -5.74
C VAL A 80 -4.09 -11.53 -6.75
N GLN A 81 -5.02 -12.49 -6.87
CA GLN A 81 -6.17 -12.37 -7.76
C GLN A 81 -7.06 -11.18 -7.39
N LEU A 82 -7.36 -11.00 -6.11
CA LEU A 82 -8.12 -9.85 -5.62
C LEU A 82 -7.47 -8.53 -6.03
N VAL A 83 -6.19 -8.34 -5.68
CA VAL A 83 -5.48 -7.08 -5.95
C VAL A 83 -5.35 -6.83 -7.45
N PHE A 84 -5.03 -7.87 -8.23
CA PHE A 84 -4.90 -7.76 -9.67
C PHE A 84 -6.20 -7.27 -10.32
N TRP A 85 -7.32 -7.95 -10.06
CA TRP A 85 -8.60 -7.58 -10.67
C TRP A 85 -9.15 -6.26 -10.14
N ALA A 86 -9.05 -6.01 -8.83
CA ALA A 86 -9.51 -4.76 -8.23
C ALA A 86 -8.74 -3.55 -8.79
N THR A 87 -7.40 -3.63 -8.87
CA THR A 87 -6.56 -2.55 -9.38
C THR A 87 -6.77 -2.33 -10.87
N LEU A 88 -6.83 -3.42 -11.66
CA LEU A 88 -7.03 -3.32 -13.10
C LEU A 88 -8.37 -2.66 -13.44
N LEU A 89 -9.47 -3.15 -12.85
CA LEU A 89 -10.81 -2.62 -13.13
C LEU A 89 -10.99 -1.18 -12.62
N SER A 90 -10.53 -0.87 -11.40
CA SER A 90 -10.61 0.49 -10.86
C SER A 90 -9.76 1.49 -11.64
N SER A 91 -8.59 1.09 -12.15
CA SER A 91 -7.75 1.95 -12.97
C SER A 91 -8.36 2.22 -14.34
N ILE A 92 -8.92 1.18 -14.99
CA ILE A 92 -9.61 1.35 -16.28
C ILE A 92 -10.81 2.29 -16.12
N LEU A 93 -11.73 1.97 -15.20
CA LEU A 93 -12.94 2.76 -14.99
C LEU A 93 -12.63 4.17 -14.48
N GLY A 94 -11.67 4.29 -13.57
CA GLY A 94 -11.19 5.58 -13.06
C GLY A 94 -10.61 6.46 -14.15
N SER A 95 -9.70 5.92 -14.98
CA SER A 95 -9.12 6.67 -16.09
C SER A 95 -10.16 7.14 -17.12
N MET A 96 -11.19 6.32 -17.39
CA MET A 96 -12.31 6.70 -18.25
C MET A 96 -13.12 7.85 -17.64
N ASN A 97 -13.46 7.76 -16.35
CA ASN A 97 -14.18 8.83 -15.64
C ASN A 97 -13.35 10.11 -15.55
N GLY A 98 -12.06 10.00 -15.22
CA GLY A 98 -11.14 11.14 -15.12
C GLY A 98 -10.96 11.83 -16.48
N TYR A 99 -10.92 11.07 -17.58
CA TYR A 99 -10.94 11.63 -18.92
C TYR A 99 -12.22 12.44 -19.17
N VAL A 100 -13.39 11.87 -18.84
CA VAL A 100 -14.68 12.55 -19.01
C VAL A 100 -14.75 13.84 -18.18
N PHE A 101 -14.37 13.80 -16.90
CA PHE A 101 -14.41 14.99 -16.04
C PHE A 101 -13.39 16.06 -16.41
N SER A 102 -12.25 15.68 -17.00
CA SER A 102 -11.20 16.63 -17.39
C SER A 102 -11.37 17.20 -18.80
N LYS A 103 -11.98 16.48 -19.74
CA LYS A 103 -12.08 16.88 -21.15
C LYS A 103 -13.50 17.22 -21.60
N TRP A 104 -14.53 16.65 -20.99
CA TRP A 104 -15.92 16.91 -21.37
C TRP A 104 -16.58 17.95 -20.47
N ARG A 105 -17.34 18.87 -21.09
CA ARG A 105 -18.17 19.83 -20.37
C ARG A 105 -19.50 19.18 -19.99
N LEU A 106 -19.47 18.34 -18.96
CA LEU A 106 -20.68 17.72 -18.43
C LEU A 106 -21.59 18.78 -17.78
N PRO A 107 -22.90 18.78 -18.07
CA PRO A 107 -23.85 19.62 -17.34
C PRO A 107 -23.87 19.18 -15.87
N GLY A 108 -23.61 20.11 -14.95
CA GLY A 108 -23.55 19.82 -13.50
C GLY A 108 -22.21 19.28 -12.99
N ASN A 109 -21.13 19.35 -13.79
CA ASN A 109 -19.79 18.86 -13.38
C ASN A 109 -19.32 19.43 -12.03
N ASN A 110 -19.62 20.70 -11.75
CA ASN A 110 -19.25 21.38 -10.50
C ASN A 110 -19.89 20.75 -9.25
N ILE A 111 -20.90 19.90 -9.40
CA ILE A 111 -21.56 19.19 -8.29
C ILE A 111 -21.18 17.70 -8.34
N ILE A 112 -21.26 17.08 -9.53
CA ILE A 112 -21.02 15.64 -9.70
C ILE A 112 -19.58 15.28 -9.33
N PHE A 113 -18.60 16.05 -9.79
CA PHE A 113 -17.19 15.74 -9.53
C PHE A 113 -16.84 15.82 -8.03
N PRO A 114 -17.19 16.88 -7.29
CA PRO A 114 -17.01 16.91 -5.84
C PRO A 114 -17.77 15.82 -5.08
N LEU A 115 -18.97 15.42 -5.54
CA LEU A 115 -19.71 14.32 -4.90
C LEU A 115 -18.99 12.97 -5.05
N VAL A 116 -18.42 12.70 -6.22
CA VAL A 116 -17.59 11.50 -6.43
C VAL A 116 -16.36 11.55 -5.51
N LEU A 117 -15.66 12.68 -5.47
CA LEU A 117 -14.53 12.90 -4.57
C LEU A 117 -14.93 12.86 -3.09
N PHE A 118 -16.16 13.19 -2.73
CA PHE A 118 -16.61 13.09 -1.36
C PHE A 118 -16.60 11.63 -0.86
N GLY A 119 -16.77 10.67 -1.78
CA GLY A 119 -16.71 9.24 -1.49
C GLY A 119 -15.42 8.79 -0.81
N MET A 120 -14.25 9.39 -1.13
CA MET A 120 -12.98 9.03 -0.47
C MET A 120 -12.88 9.49 1.00
N PHE A 121 -13.74 10.42 1.43
CA PHE A 121 -13.77 10.87 2.83
C PHE A 121 -14.66 10.00 3.72
N ILE A 122 -15.47 9.11 3.14
CA ILE A 122 -16.32 8.21 3.91
C ILE A 122 -15.42 7.15 4.55
N PRO A 123 -15.33 7.09 5.90
CA PRO A 123 -14.50 6.10 6.56
C PRO A 123 -15.09 4.71 6.33
N TYR A 124 -14.25 3.78 5.87
CA TYR A 124 -14.65 2.40 5.59
C TYR A 124 -15.39 1.74 6.77
N GLN A 125 -14.95 2.07 7.99
CA GLN A 125 -15.54 1.57 9.23
C GLN A 125 -17.00 1.98 9.42
N ALA A 126 -17.41 3.15 8.92
CA ALA A 126 -18.79 3.63 9.10
C ALA A 126 -19.80 2.89 8.21
N ILE A 127 -19.37 2.31 7.09
CA ILE A 127 -20.26 1.63 6.16
C ILE A 127 -19.98 0.13 6.03
N LEU A 128 -19.10 -0.43 6.85
CA LEU A 128 -18.74 -1.84 6.82
C LEU A 128 -19.94 -2.78 7.05
N ILE A 129 -20.77 -2.51 8.06
CA ILE A 129 -21.97 -3.31 8.37
C ILE A 129 -22.97 -3.29 7.20
N PRO A 130 -23.45 -2.11 6.73
CA PRO A 130 -24.41 -2.09 5.62
C PRO A 130 -23.83 -2.65 4.32
N LEU A 131 -22.53 -2.49 4.09
CA LEU A 131 -21.86 -3.10 2.93
C LEU A 131 -21.84 -4.63 3.03
N PHE A 132 -21.57 -5.18 4.21
CA PHE A 132 -21.62 -6.61 4.46
C PHE A 132 -23.02 -7.17 4.19
N GLU A 133 -24.06 -6.50 4.73
CA GLU A 133 -25.45 -6.89 4.52
C GLU A 133 -25.80 -6.84 3.03
N PHE A 134 -25.44 -5.76 2.34
CA PHE A 134 -25.66 -5.63 0.89
C PHE A 134 -24.99 -6.76 0.09
N MET A 135 -23.73 -7.10 0.40
CA MET A 135 -23.02 -8.20 -0.27
C MET A 135 -23.68 -9.56 -0.02
N ARG A 136 -24.23 -9.77 1.17
CA ARG A 136 -24.99 -10.98 1.51
C ARG A 136 -26.29 -11.04 0.73
N ASP A 137 -27.01 -9.92 0.64
CA ASP A 137 -28.32 -9.84 -0.03
C ASP A 137 -28.21 -10.09 -1.53
N ILE A 138 -27.14 -9.61 -2.17
CA ILE A 138 -26.86 -9.87 -3.60
C ILE A 138 -26.15 -11.21 -3.86
N GLY A 139 -25.89 -12.01 -2.82
CA GLY A 139 -25.27 -13.34 -2.94
C GLY A 139 -23.78 -13.34 -3.32
N LEU A 140 -23.07 -12.22 -3.18
CA LEU A 140 -21.63 -12.09 -3.47
C LEU A 140 -20.76 -12.12 -2.21
N TYR A 141 -21.35 -12.44 -1.06
CA TYR A 141 -20.63 -12.56 0.20
C TYR A 141 -19.67 -13.76 0.23
N GLY A 142 -18.50 -13.58 0.88
CA GLY A 142 -17.57 -14.66 1.18
C GLY A 142 -16.65 -15.09 0.03
N GLY A 143 -16.67 -14.40 -1.12
CA GLY A 143 -15.86 -14.74 -2.30
C GLY A 143 -15.02 -13.58 -2.84
N ILE A 144 -14.01 -13.92 -3.67
CA ILE A 144 -13.16 -12.95 -4.36
C ILE A 144 -13.96 -11.97 -5.24
N PRO A 145 -15.01 -12.38 -6.00
CA PRO A 145 -15.76 -11.44 -6.84
C PRO A 145 -16.42 -10.30 -6.06
N GLY A 146 -17.01 -10.61 -4.89
CA GLY A 146 -17.59 -9.59 -4.01
C GLY A 146 -16.52 -8.63 -3.47
N LEU A 147 -15.37 -9.17 -3.05
CA LEU A 147 -14.23 -8.35 -2.63
C LEU A 147 -13.73 -7.44 -3.76
N VAL A 148 -13.58 -7.95 -4.98
CA VAL A 148 -13.18 -7.16 -6.15
C VAL A 148 -14.17 -6.04 -6.39
N LEU A 149 -15.47 -6.32 -6.38
CA LEU A 149 -16.52 -5.31 -6.58
C LEU A 149 -16.42 -4.17 -5.56
N ILE A 150 -16.30 -4.50 -4.27
CA ILE A 150 -16.16 -3.51 -3.20
C ILE A 150 -14.93 -2.64 -3.45
N HIS A 151 -13.77 -3.24 -3.70
CA HIS A 151 -12.53 -2.50 -3.88
C HIS A 151 -12.55 -1.64 -5.14
N VAL A 152 -13.22 -2.08 -6.21
CA VAL A 152 -13.41 -1.25 -7.40
C VAL A 152 -14.23 -0.02 -7.06
N VAL A 153 -15.41 -0.18 -6.43
CA VAL A 153 -16.31 0.93 -6.10
C VAL A 153 -15.64 1.94 -5.17
N TYR A 154 -14.93 1.48 -4.14
CA TYR A 154 -14.17 2.37 -3.25
C TYR A 154 -12.94 2.99 -3.90
N GLY A 155 -12.33 2.31 -4.86
CA GLY A 155 -11.18 2.81 -5.60
C GLY A 155 -11.55 3.92 -6.59
N LEU A 156 -12.78 3.91 -7.13
CA LEU A 156 -13.19 4.86 -8.18
C LEU A 156 -12.99 6.34 -7.81
N PRO A 157 -13.36 6.84 -6.61
CA PRO A 157 -13.08 8.22 -6.21
C PRO A 157 -11.59 8.59 -6.19
N ILE A 158 -10.71 7.60 -6.02
CA ILE A 158 -9.26 7.80 -5.94
C ILE A 158 -8.62 7.71 -7.33
N THR A 159 -9.16 6.86 -8.21
CA THR A 159 -8.62 6.62 -9.55
C THR A 159 -9.21 7.52 -10.65
N THR A 160 -10.22 8.33 -10.33
CA THR A 160 -10.93 9.28 -11.22
C THR A 160 -10.38 10.69 -11.11
#